data_AF-A0A935YN45-F1
#
_entry.id   AF-A0A935YN45-F1
#
_cell.length_a   1.000
_cell.length_b   1.000
_cell.length_c   1.000
_cell.angle_alpha   90.00
_cell.angle_beta   90.00
_cell.angle_gamma   90.00
#
_symmetry.space_group_name_H-M   'P 1'
#
loop_
_entity.id
_entity.type
_entity.pdbx_description
1 polymer ?
#
loop_
_entity_poly.entity_id
_entity_poly.type
_entity_poly.pdbx_seq_one_letter_code
_entity_poly.pdbx_strand_id
1 'polypeptide(L)' 'MRRREVAMVLAMLAVGAAAGGCASMGVQPWERDVLSQPGMTPGEDIVTSALDEHIYFSKEASTGGLGSGGGGCGCN' A
#
# COMPACT_ATOMS: atom_id res chain seq x y z
N MET A 1 35.69 -21.37 14.41
CA MET A 1 35.25 -20.01 14.07
C MET A 1 34.73 -19.91 12.64
N ARG A 2 35.52 -20.23 11.59
CA ARG A 2 35.06 -20.16 10.18
C ARG A 2 33.71 -20.85 9.86
N ARG A 3 33.42 -22.02 10.43
CA ARG A 3 32.14 -22.72 10.20
C ARG A 3 30.92 -21.99 10.79
N ARG A 4 31.11 -21.27 11.91
CA ARG A 4 30.05 -20.46 12.54
C ARG A 4 29.78 -19.19 11.74
N GLU A 5 30.82 -18.58 11.19
CA GLU A 5 30.65 -17.39 10.34
C GLU A 5 29.97 -17.72 9.02
N VAL A 6 30.35 -18.83 8.38
CA VAL A 6 29.66 -19.31 7.18
C VAL A 6 28.19 -19.62 7.46
N ALA A 7 27.88 -20.26 8.61
CA ALA A 7 26.50 -20.53 9.00
C ALA A 7 25.69 -19.23 9.23
N MET A 8 26.28 -18.21 9.85
CA MET A 8 25.63 -16.91 10.07
C MET A 8 25.36 -16.18 8.75
N VAL A 9 26.33 -16.16 7.83
CA VAL A 9 26.16 -15.54 6.50
C VAL A 9 25.05 -16.22 5.71
N LEU A 10 24.99 -17.56 5.73
CA LEU A 10 23.92 -18.31 5.06
C LEU A 10 22.55 -18.03 5.69
N ALA A 11 22.47 -17.92 7.02
CA ALA A 11 21.22 -17.58 7.70
C ALA A 11 20.74 -16.16 7.33
N MET A 12 21.65 -15.18 7.26
CA MET A 12 21.30 -13.82 6.84
C MET A 12 20.79 -13.75 5.39
N LEU A 13 21.44 -14.49 4.48
CA LEU A 13 20.99 -14.58 3.08
C LEU A 13 19.60 -15.22 2.96
N ALA A 14 19.34 -16.29 3.73
CA ALA A 14 18.05 -16.96 3.74
C ALA A 14 16.92 -16.05 4.25
N VAL A 15 17.17 -15.26 5.31
CA VAL A 15 16.21 -14.29 5.84
C VAL A 15 15.95 -13.17 4.83
N GLY A 16 16.99 -12.65 4.18
CA GLY A 16 16.84 -11.61 3.15
C GLY A 16 16.00 -12.07 1.96
N ALA A 17 16.18 -13.31 1.51
CA ALA A 17 15.39 -13.88 0.42
C ALA A 17 13.91 -14.07 0.79
N ALA A 18 13.60 -14.36 2.06
CA ALA A 18 12.23 -14.53 2.54
C ALA A 18 11.50 -13.20 2.82
N ALA A 19 12.22 -12.07 2.92
CA ALA A 19 11.64 -10.77 3.25
C ALA A 19 10.96 -10.04 2.07
N GLY A 20 11.04 -10.59 0.84
CA GLY A 20 10.52 -9.95 -0.37
C GLY A 20 8.99 -9.80 -0.47
N GLY A 21 8.24 -10.44 0.44
CA GLY A 21 6.77 -10.31 0.52
C GLY A 21 6.06 -10.53 -0.83
N CYS A 22 5.00 -9.77 -1.08
CA CYS A 22 4.26 -9.79 -2.35
C CYS A 22 4.72 -8.68 -3.32
N ALA A 23 5.95 -8.19 -3.20
CA ALA A 23 6.44 -7.08 -4.02
C ALA A 23 6.43 -7.38 -5.53
N SER A 24 6.48 -8.66 -5.92
CA SER A 24 6.37 -9.13 -7.30
C SER A 24 4.94 -9.38 -7.77
N MET A 25 3.93 -9.23 -6.91
CA MET A 25 2.52 -9.55 -7.18
C MET A 25 1.70 -8.31 -7.64
N GLY A 26 2.38 -7.23 -8.02
CA GLY A 26 1.76 -5.98 -8.48
C GLY A 26 1.51 -5.94 -9.98
N VAL A 27 0.79 -4.90 -10.41
CA VAL A 27 0.60 -4.55 -11.83
C VAL A 27 1.81 -3.81 -12.37
N GLN A 28 2.08 -3.95 -13.67
CA GLN A 28 3.16 -3.25 -14.34
C GLN A 28 2.94 -1.73 -14.25
N PRO A 29 3.99 -0.90 -14.15
CA PRO A 29 3.85 0.54 -13.94
C PRO A 29 2.88 1.26 -14.91
N TRP A 30 2.83 0.83 -16.17
CA TRP A 30 1.94 1.37 -17.21
C TRP A 30 0.51 0.81 -17.17
N GLU A 31 0.26 -0.29 -16.47
CA GLU A 31 -1.10 -0.82 -16.23
C GLU A 31 -1.84 0.01 -15.17
N ARG A 32 -1.14 0.86 -14.41
CA ARG A 32 -1.74 1.74 -13.39
C ARG A 32 -2.63 2.83 -13.99
N ASP A 33 -2.48 3.15 -15.27
CA ASP A 33 -3.32 4.15 -15.97
C ASP A 33 -4.81 3.75 -15.95
N VAL A 34 -5.09 2.44 -16.04
CA VAL A 34 -6.46 1.90 -16.01
C VAL A 34 -7.14 2.16 -14.66
N LEU A 35 -6.37 2.22 -13.57
CA LEU A 35 -6.84 2.45 -12.20
C LEU A 35 -6.82 3.94 -11.78
N SER A 36 -6.37 4.84 -12.65
CA SER A 36 -6.30 6.29 -12.38
C SER A 36 -7.30 7.11 -13.19
N GLN A 37 -8.39 6.50 -13.63
CA GLN A 37 -9.47 7.22 -14.30
C GLN A 37 -10.12 8.24 -13.34
N PRO A 38 -10.65 9.37 -13.84
CA PRO A 38 -11.26 10.41 -12.99
C PRO A 38 -12.30 9.87 -12.00
N GLY A 39 -13.16 8.93 -12.44
CA GLY A 39 -14.21 8.33 -11.59
C GLY A 39 -13.71 7.32 -10.55
N MET A 40 -12.42 7.03 -10.50
CA MET A 40 -11.80 6.21 -9.44
C MET A 40 -11.17 7.10 -8.35
N THR A 41 -11.30 8.42 -8.47
CA THR A 41 -10.80 9.38 -7.47
C THR A 41 -11.66 9.30 -6.21
N PRO A 42 -11.08 8.96 -5.04
CA PRO A 42 -11.81 8.96 -3.80
C PRO A 42 -12.32 10.38 -3.46
N GLY A 43 -13.56 10.49 -3.00
CA GLY A 43 -14.14 11.77 -2.58
C GLY A 43 -14.55 12.71 -3.72
N GLU A 44 -14.78 12.20 -4.95
CA GLU A 44 -15.31 12.99 -6.08
C GLU A 44 -16.66 13.65 -5.73
N ASP A 45 -17.55 12.91 -5.04
CA ASP A 45 -18.80 13.47 -4.50
C ASP A 45 -18.65 13.88 -3.02
N ILE A 46 -18.79 15.18 -2.80
CA ILE A 46 -18.68 15.80 -1.47
C ILE A 46 -19.76 15.30 -0.50
N VAL A 47 -20.97 15.02 -1.00
CA VAL A 47 -22.08 14.58 -0.12
C VAL A 47 -21.80 13.17 0.39
N THR A 48 -21.47 12.24 -0.52
CA THR A 48 -21.11 10.87 -0.16
C THR A 48 -19.87 10.85 0.74
N SER A 49 -18.83 11.62 0.43
CA SER A 49 -17.61 11.68 1.25
C SER A 49 -17.88 12.18 2.68
N ALA A 50 -18.75 13.18 2.84
CA ALA A 50 -19.10 13.69 4.17
C ALA A 50 -19.93 12.68 4.97
N LEU A 51 -20.81 11.93 4.30
CA LEU A 51 -21.59 10.86 4.92
C LEU A 51 -20.70 9.70 5.36
N ASP A 52 -19.78 9.26 4.51
CA ASP A 52 -18.84 8.18 4.80
C ASP A 52 -17.96 8.55 6.00
N GLU A 53 -17.40 9.76 6.03
CA GLU A 53 -16.63 10.25 7.18
C GLU A 53 -17.46 10.22 8.46
N HIS A 54 -18.72 10.64 8.41
CA HIS A 54 -19.61 10.60 9.57
C HIS A 54 -19.86 9.16 10.06
N ILE A 55 -20.03 8.22 9.13
CA ILE A 55 -20.21 6.79 9.44
C ILE A 55 -18.94 6.20 10.08
N TYR A 56 -17.77 6.43 9.49
CA TYR A 56 -16.50 5.91 9.99
C TYR A 56 -16.15 6.50 11.35
N PHE A 57 -16.31 7.81 11.52
CA PHE A 57 -16.16 8.46 12.82
C PHE A 57 -17.06 7.83 13.89
N SER A 58 -18.33 7.56 13.54
CA SER A 58 -19.30 7.01 14.50
C SER A 58 -19.06 5.54 14.83
N LYS A 59 -18.59 4.75 13.86
CA LYS A 59 -18.45 3.28 14.02
C LYS A 59 -17.07 2.85 14.51
N GLU A 60 -16.03 3.56 14.08
CA GLU A 60 -14.65 3.12 14.24
C GLU A 60 -13.83 4.06 15.13
N ALA A 61 -14.41 5.19 15.57
CA ALA A 61 -13.69 6.28 16.25
C ALA A 61 -12.41 6.67 15.48
N SER A 62 -12.41 6.46 14.17
CA SER A 62 -11.27 6.70 13.30
C SER A 62 -11.19 8.18 12.97
N THR A 63 -10.07 8.82 13.30
CA THR A 63 -9.76 10.18 12.85
C THR A 63 -8.68 10.09 11.78
N GLY A 64 -9.06 10.35 10.53
CA GLY A 64 -8.18 10.18 9.37
C GLY A 64 -8.93 9.61 8.17
N GLY A 65 -9.85 10.40 7.61
CA GLY A 65 -10.53 10.07 6.36
C GLY A 65 -9.58 9.86 5.19
N LEU A 66 -10.06 9.12 4.18
CA LEU A 66 -9.45 8.89 2.85
C LEU A 66 -7.91 8.87 2.88
N GLY A 67 -7.34 7.94 3.67
CA GLY A 67 -5.91 7.77 3.80
C GLY A 67 -5.20 7.57 2.46
N SER A 68 -4.02 8.20 2.33
CA SER A 68 -2.90 7.91 1.43
C SER A 68 -3.15 6.87 0.31
N GLY A 69 -3.82 7.26 -0.76
CA GLY A 69 -3.94 6.38 -1.91
C GLY A 69 -5.01 6.82 -2.90
N GLY A 70 -4.58 7.54 -3.94
CA GLY A 70 -5.39 7.78 -5.15
C GLY A 70 -5.74 9.25 -5.34
N GLY A 71 -5.08 9.88 -6.33
CA GLY A 71 -5.31 11.26 -6.73
C GLY A 71 -4.07 12.01 -7.25
N GLY A 72 -2.88 11.39 -7.18
CA GLY A 72 -1.64 11.96 -7.72
C GLY A 72 -1.11 11.17 -8.92
N CYS A 73 -0.20 11.76 -9.70
CA CYS A 73 0.46 11.21 -10.90
C CYS A 73 1.20 9.86 -10.72
N GLY A 74 1.04 9.15 -9.59
CA GLY A 74 1.74 7.89 -9.33
C GLY A 74 3.26 8.04 -9.36
N CYS A 75 3.76 9.23 -9.10
CA CYS A 75 5.18 9.54 -9.07
C CYS A 75 5.75 9.06 -7.72
N ASN A 76 6.28 7.83 -7.68
CA ASN A 76 7.41 7.48 -6.82
C ASN A 76 8.69 7.70 -7.64
#